data_AF-A0A1Y6L0P9-F1
#
_entry.id   AF-A0A1Y6L0P9-F1
#
_cell.length_a   1.000
_cell.length_b   1.000
_cell.length_c   1.000
_cell.angle_alpha   90.00
_cell.angle_beta   90.00
_cell.angle_gamma   90.00
#
_symmetry.space_group_name_H-M   'P 1'
#
loop_
_entity.id
_entity.type
_entity.pdbx_description
1 polymer ?
#
loop_
_entity_poly.entity_id
_entity_poly.type
_entity_poly.pdbx_seq_one_letter_code
_entity_poly.pdbx_strand_id
1 'polypeptide(L)'
;MSNTPIEGRKVTIGSYLALIFAVVFFSGALQSNQWYGVFDFTTLNGSFGSVVYSVSDTTDGVEAASTSFRGKGGSGARDGFIFALTLIPTVMFALGMINVLEHYGALDAARKLLTPLLRPLMGIPGNSGLALIASLQSTDAGAAMTRQLQDEGHLTKRETDIFTMFQFSAGAAIVNFFSSGAVLFTLTTASGEPAVTSSIGLAVAIMFIFKFVGANLFRVYLNITEGKDNKDTKPTTVAQENA
;
A
#
# COMPACT_ATOMS: atom_id res chain seq x y z
N MET A 1 26.43 10.02 -17.34
CA MET A 1 25.04 10.01 -16.86
C MET A 1 24.85 11.29 -16.07
N SER A 2 24.10 12.25 -16.61
CA SER A 2 23.88 13.55 -15.97
C SER A 2 22.96 13.39 -14.77
N ASN A 3 23.48 13.65 -13.58
CA ASN A 3 22.69 13.86 -12.36
C ASN A 3 21.84 15.11 -12.58
N THR A 4 20.64 14.88 -13.12
CA THR A 4 19.57 15.87 -13.08
C THR A 4 18.90 15.65 -11.72
N PRO A 5 18.78 16.67 -10.85
CA PRO A 5 17.92 16.51 -9.68
C PRO A 5 16.55 16.09 -10.21
N ILE A 6 15.97 15.04 -9.62
CA ILE A 6 14.65 14.54 -10.01
C ILE A 6 13.66 15.67 -9.70
N GLU A 7 13.47 16.60 -10.65
CA GLU A 7 12.34 17.51 -10.66
C GLU A 7 11.11 16.62 -10.74
N GLY A 8 10.45 16.45 -9.59
CA GLY A 8 9.24 15.65 -9.50
C GLY A 8 8.28 16.07 -10.60
N ARG A 9 7.77 15.08 -11.35
CA ARG A 9 6.81 15.29 -12.44
C ARG A 9 5.75 16.30 -12.00
N LYS A 10 5.52 17.34 -12.80
CA LYS A 10 4.48 18.33 -12.50
C LYS A 10 3.13 17.61 -12.45
N VAL A 11 2.53 17.58 -11.25
CA VAL A 11 1.20 17.01 -11.05
C VAL A 11 0.19 17.83 -11.85
N THR A 12 -0.46 17.17 -12.81
CA THR A 12 -1.47 17.78 -13.68
C THR A 12 -2.89 17.47 -13.18
N ILE A 13 -3.90 18.10 -13.78
CA ILE A 13 -5.31 17.76 -13.52
C ILE A 13 -5.57 16.27 -13.83
N GLY A 14 -4.97 15.74 -14.90
CA GLY A 14 -5.06 14.32 -15.26
C GLY A 14 -4.55 13.39 -14.15
N SER A 15 -3.51 13.81 -13.42
CA SER A 15 -2.97 13.05 -12.29
C SER A 15 -3.95 12.94 -11.13
N TYR A 16 -4.72 14.00 -10.84
CA TYR A 16 -5.77 13.95 -9.81
C TYR A 16 -6.98 13.14 -10.27
N LEU A 17 -7.36 13.22 -11.55
CA LEU A 17 -8.43 12.38 -12.11
C LEU A 17 -8.05 10.90 -12.03
N ALA A 18 -6.81 10.56 -12.36
CA ALA A 18 -6.29 9.20 -12.21
C ALA A 18 -6.32 8.73 -10.74
N LEU A 19 -5.98 9.61 -9.80
CA LEU A 19 -6.09 9.30 -8.37
C LEU A 19 -7.54 9.07 -7.92
N ILE A 20 -8.49 9.92 -8.34
CA ILE A 20 -9.91 9.75 -8.03
C ILE A 20 -10.42 8.43 -8.59
N PHE A 21 -10.08 8.13 -9.85
CA PHE A 21 -10.39 6.86 -10.46
C PHE A 21 -9.80 5.70 -9.64
N ALA A 22 -8.52 5.76 -9.25
CA ALA A 22 -7.88 4.73 -8.44
C ALA A 22 -8.64 4.48 -7.12
N VAL A 23 -9.02 5.56 -6.43
CA VAL A 23 -9.75 5.48 -5.17
C VAL A 23 -11.10 4.81 -5.38
N VAL A 24 -11.88 5.23 -6.38
CA VAL A 24 -13.18 4.62 -6.67
C VAL A 24 -13.01 3.16 -7.09
N PHE A 25 -12.09 2.89 -8.02
CA PHE A 25 -11.83 1.59 -8.59
C PHE A 25 -11.45 0.53 -7.56
N PHE A 26 -10.54 0.86 -6.65
CA PHE A 26 -10.13 -0.04 -5.58
C PHE A 26 -10.97 0.10 -4.31
N SER A 27 -12.00 0.96 -4.26
CA SER A 27 -12.77 1.15 -3.02
C SER A 27 -13.69 -0.02 -2.68
N GLY A 28 -14.17 -0.77 -3.68
CA GLY A 28 -15.29 -1.71 -3.53
C GLY A 28 -16.68 -1.05 -3.55
N ALA A 29 -16.77 0.29 -3.66
CA ALA A 29 -18.04 1.02 -3.53
C ALA A 29 -18.98 0.82 -4.73
N LEU A 30 -18.44 0.47 -5.89
CA LEU A 30 -19.20 0.28 -7.13
C LEU A 30 -19.40 -1.21 -7.47
N GLN A 31 -19.12 -2.12 -6.54
CA GLN A 31 -19.31 -3.55 -6.76
C GLN A 31 -20.76 -3.88 -7.12
N SER A 32 -21.00 -4.29 -8.36
CA SER A 32 -22.36 -4.51 -8.87
C SER A 32 -22.35 -5.22 -10.22
N ASN A 33 -23.43 -5.95 -10.52
CA ASN A 33 -23.68 -6.50 -11.86
C ASN A 33 -24.25 -5.47 -12.85
N GLN A 34 -24.38 -4.21 -12.44
CA GLN A 34 -24.83 -3.11 -13.29
C GLN A 34 -23.67 -2.53 -14.12
N TRP A 35 -23.98 -1.71 -15.13
CA TRP A 35 -22.98 -1.13 -16.04
C TRP A 35 -21.85 -0.37 -15.33
N TYR A 36 -22.14 0.28 -14.21
CA TYR A 36 -21.17 1.05 -13.44
C TYR A 36 -20.19 0.15 -12.65
N GLY A 37 -20.48 -1.15 -12.52
CA GLY A 37 -19.56 -2.13 -11.94
C GLY A 37 -18.26 -2.29 -12.74
N VAL A 38 -18.21 -1.83 -13.99
CA VAL A 38 -16.97 -1.73 -14.78
C VAL A 38 -15.91 -0.84 -14.10
N PHE A 39 -16.34 0.07 -13.21
CA PHE A 39 -15.45 0.94 -12.45
C PHE A 39 -15.10 0.37 -11.08
N ASP A 40 -15.32 -0.92 -10.84
CA ASP A 40 -14.97 -1.62 -9.61
C ASP A 40 -13.97 -2.75 -9.87
N PHE A 41 -12.91 -2.78 -9.09
CA PHE A 41 -11.84 -3.77 -9.23
C PHE A 41 -12.37 -5.20 -9.08
N THR A 42 -13.16 -5.48 -8.03
CA THR A 42 -13.64 -6.82 -7.72
C THR A 42 -14.57 -7.34 -8.83
N THR A 43 -15.44 -6.46 -9.32
CA THR A 43 -16.39 -6.77 -10.40
C THR A 43 -15.65 -7.07 -11.71
N LEU A 44 -14.69 -6.22 -12.11
CA LEU A 44 -13.90 -6.47 -13.31
C LEU A 44 -12.97 -7.68 -13.20
N ASN A 45 -12.43 -7.93 -12.01
CA ASN A 45 -11.58 -9.08 -11.77
C ASN A 45 -12.33 -10.40 -11.96
N GLY A 46 -13.61 -10.42 -11.58
CA GLY A 46 -14.47 -11.59 -11.70
C GLY A 46 -13.99 -12.77 -10.85
N SER A 47 -14.38 -13.99 -11.26
CA SER A 47 -14.05 -15.23 -10.56
C SER A 47 -13.25 -16.16 -11.46
N PHE A 48 -11.92 -16.16 -11.28
CA PHE A 48 -11.04 -17.10 -11.98
C PHE A 48 -11.03 -18.48 -11.31
N GLY A 49 -10.99 -19.53 -12.12
CA GLY A 49 -10.92 -20.91 -11.65
C GLY A 49 -12.26 -21.53 -11.28
N SER A 50 -13.39 -20.95 -11.69
CA SER A 50 -14.69 -21.61 -11.61
C SER A 50 -14.82 -22.65 -12.72
N VAL A 51 -15.16 -23.88 -12.35
CA VAL A 51 -15.33 -25.04 -13.26
C VAL A 51 -16.64 -25.75 -12.96
N VAL A 52 -17.33 -26.21 -14.00
CA VAL A 52 -18.52 -27.05 -13.83
C VAL A 52 -18.10 -28.38 -13.20
N TYR A 53 -18.68 -28.71 -12.06
CA TYR A 53 -18.39 -29.91 -11.28
C TYR A 53 -19.39 -31.03 -11.55
N SER A 54 -20.67 -30.68 -11.62
CA SER A 54 -21.74 -31.65 -11.88
C SER A 54 -22.82 -31.01 -12.72
N VAL A 55 -23.43 -31.81 -13.57
CA VAL A 55 -24.58 -31.42 -14.38
C VAL A 55 -25.70 -32.39 -14.04
N SER A 56 -26.85 -31.86 -13.64
CA SER A 56 -28.05 -32.62 -13.31
C SER A 56 -29.21 -32.16 -14.19
N ASP A 57 -29.90 -33.13 -14.79
CA ASP A 57 -31.11 -32.88 -15.54
C ASP A 57 -32.28 -32.76 -14.54
N THR A 58 -32.82 -31.56 -14.39
CA THR A 58 -33.97 -31.29 -13.52
C THR A 58 -35.22 -31.10 -14.38
N THR A 59 -36.40 -31.21 -13.78
CA THR A 59 -37.68 -31.04 -14.49
C THR A 59 -37.84 -29.68 -15.18
N ASP A 60 -37.08 -28.67 -14.77
CA ASP A 60 -37.09 -27.31 -15.33
C ASP A 60 -35.88 -27.04 -16.26
N GLY A 61 -35.02 -28.04 -16.49
CA GLY A 61 -33.87 -27.97 -17.40
C GLY A 61 -32.56 -28.52 -16.82
N VAL A 62 -31.47 -28.31 -17.57
CA VAL A 62 -30.11 -28.76 -17.20
C VAL A 62 -29.50 -27.78 -16.19
N GLU A 63 -29.33 -28.21 -14.94
CA GLU A 63 -28.62 -27.44 -13.90
C GLU A 63 -27.15 -27.85 -13.81
N ALA A 64 -26.24 -26.89 -13.94
CA ALA A 64 -24.81 -27.10 -13.77
C ALA A 64 -24.33 -26.49 -12.45
N ALA A 65 -23.83 -27.32 -11.54
CA ALA A 65 -23.18 -26.87 -10.32
C ALA A 65 -21.69 -26.62 -10.59
N SER A 66 -21.21 -25.42 -10.26
CA SER A 66 -19.79 -25.07 -10.35
C SER A 66 -19.04 -25.33 -9.05
N THR A 67 -17.76 -25.69 -9.16
CA THR A 67 -16.77 -25.68 -8.07
C THR A 67 -15.55 -24.86 -8.51
N SER A 68 -14.58 -24.66 -7.62
CA SER A 68 -13.31 -24.03 -8.00
C SER A 68 -12.29 -25.06 -8.51
N PHE A 69 -11.19 -24.61 -9.13
CA PHE A 69 -10.05 -25.47 -9.50
C PHE A 69 -9.52 -26.35 -8.35
N ARG A 70 -9.79 -25.96 -7.09
CA ARG A 70 -9.45 -26.72 -5.89
C ARG A 70 -10.25 -28.03 -5.73
N GLY A 71 -11.39 -28.16 -6.41
CA GLY A 71 -12.28 -29.32 -6.27
C GLY A 71 -12.96 -29.38 -4.90
N LYS A 72 -13.39 -30.58 -4.48
CA LYS A 72 -14.00 -30.84 -3.16
C LYS A 72 -13.20 -31.92 -2.41
N GLY A 73 -13.09 -31.80 -1.09
CA GLY A 73 -12.56 -32.84 -0.20
C GLY A 73 -11.04 -32.86 0.01
N GLY A 74 -10.29 -31.90 -0.56
CA GLY A 74 -8.85 -31.76 -0.33
C GLY A 74 -8.55 -30.75 0.78
N SER A 75 -7.79 -31.16 1.80
CA SER A 75 -7.20 -30.26 2.80
C SER A 75 -5.71 -30.57 2.95
N GLY A 76 -4.84 -29.69 2.46
CA GLY A 76 -3.39 -29.87 2.55
C GLY A 76 -2.59 -29.00 1.59
N ALA A 77 -1.26 -29.19 1.53
CA ALA A 77 -0.36 -28.35 0.73
C ALA A 77 -0.70 -28.32 -0.78
N ARG A 78 -1.21 -29.44 -1.33
CA ARG A 78 -1.64 -29.51 -2.74
C ARG A 78 -2.84 -28.62 -3.03
N ASP A 79 -3.80 -28.57 -2.12
CA ASP A 79 -4.95 -27.68 -2.22
C ASP A 79 -4.51 -26.20 -2.14
N GLY A 80 -3.60 -25.88 -1.22
CA GLY A 80 -2.98 -24.54 -1.13
C GLY A 80 -2.23 -24.13 -2.41
N PHE A 81 -1.55 -25.07 -3.07
CA PHE A 81 -0.86 -24.80 -4.34
C PHE A 81 -1.83 -24.49 -5.47
N ILE A 82 -2.90 -25.28 -5.62
CA ILE A 82 -3.93 -25.03 -6.64
C ILE A 82 -4.69 -23.73 -6.35
N PHE A 83 -4.95 -23.44 -5.07
CA PHE A 83 -5.47 -22.15 -4.65
C PHE A 83 -4.53 -21.00 -5.05
N ALA A 84 -3.23 -21.12 -4.86
CA ALA A 84 -2.29 -20.07 -5.26
C ALA A 84 -2.34 -19.77 -6.77
N LEU A 85 -2.55 -20.79 -7.62
CA LEU A 85 -2.73 -20.60 -9.06
C LEU A 85 -3.99 -19.78 -9.39
N THR A 86 -5.05 -19.87 -8.58
CA THR A 86 -6.25 -19.04 -8.81
C THR A 86 -6.02 -17.56 -8.50
N LEU A 87 -4.97 -17.23 -7.74
CA LEU A 87 -4.65 -15.84 -7.35
C LEU A 87 -3.87 -15.08 -8.43
N ILE A 88 -3.14 -15.79 -9.29
CA ILE A 88 -2.22 -15.18 -10.28
C ILE A 88 -2.91 -14.10 -11.14
N PRO A 89 -4.07 -14.35 -11.78
CA PRO A 89 -4.70 -13.33 -12.62
C PRO A 89 -5.12 -12.09 -11.84
N THR A 90 -5.60 -12.27 -10.60
CA THR A 90 -6.01 -11.18 -9.72
C THR A 90 -4.84 -10.26 -9.39
N VAL A 91 -3.71 -10.86 -9.03
CA VAL A 91 -2.47 -10.13 -8.71
C VAL A 91 -1.94 -9.39 -9.94
N MET A 92 -1.89 -10.07 -11.09
CA MET A 92 -1.45 -9.46 -12.35
C MET A 92 -2.33 -8.28 -12.76
N PHE A 93 -3.65 -8.42 -12.61
CA PHE A 93 -4.59 -7.35 -12.91
C PHE A 93 -4.42 -6.16 -11.98
N ALA A 94 -4.33 -6.39 -10.66
CA ALA A 94 -4.13 -5.33 -9.68
C ALA A 94 -2.83 -4.55 -9.95
N LEU A 95 -1.71 -5.25 -10.13
CA LEU A 95 -0.41 -4.63 -10.42
C LEU A 95 -0.40 -3.92 -11.79
N GLY A 96 -1.04 -4.50 -12.80
CA GLY A 96 -1.22 -3.87 -14.10
C GLY A 96 -1.96 -2.54 -14.00
N MET A 97 -3.05 -2.50 -13.25
CA MET A 97 -3.82 -1.28 -13.02
C MET A 97 -3.03 -0.23 -12.23
N ILE A 98 -2.26 -0.64 -11.20
CA ILE A 98 -1.38 0.28 -10.47
C ILE A 98 -0.34 0.90 -11.41
N ASN A 99 0.30 0.11 -12.28
CA ASN A 99 1.28 0.61 -13.25
C ASN A 99 0.66 1.63 -14.23
N VAL A 100 -0.58 1.38 -14.69
CA VAL A 100 -1.31 2.33 -15.54
C VAL A 100 -1.57 3.64 -14.79
N LEU A 101 -2.04 3.56 -13.54
CA LEU A 101 -2.35 4.73 -12.72
C LEU A 101 -1.10 5.54 -12.37
N GLU A 102 0.00 4.86 -12.10
CA GLU A 102 1.31 5.46 -11.93
C GLU A 102 1.77 6.18 -13.20
N HIS A 103 1.60 5.57 -14.37
CA HIS A 103 1.92 6.21 -15.65
C HIS A 103 1.16 7.53 -15.85
N TYR A 104 -0.10 7.59 -15.42
CA TYR A 104 -0.91 8.81 -15.44
C TYR A 104 -0.61 9.80 -14.29
N GLY A 105 0.28 9.44 -13.36
CA GLY A 105 0.74 10.30 -12.26
C GLY A 105 -0.17 10.27 -11.02
N ALA A 106 -0.99 9.24 -10.84
CA ALA A 106 -1.84 9.11 -9.65
C ALA A 106 -1.02 9.11 -8.34
N LEU A 107 0.15 8.46 -8.35
CA LEU A 107 1.05 8.41 -7.19
C LEU A 107 1.70 9.77 -6.90
N ASP A 108 2.04 10.55 -7.94
CA ASP A 108 2.53 11.92 -7.78
C ASP A 108 1.45 12.84 -7.17
N ALA A 109 0.20 12.68 -7.62
CA ALA A 109 -0.94 13.39 -7.04
C ALA A 109 -1.17 13.00 -5.58
N ALA A 110 -1.12 11.70 -5.26
CA ALA A 110 -1.25 11.20 -3.89
C ALA A 110 -0.16 11.78 -3.00
N ARG A 111 1.10 11.79 -3.44
CA ARG A 111 2.21 12.47 -2.74
C ARG A 111 1.90 13.94 -2.51
N LYS A 112 1.47 14.68 -3.53
CA LYS A 112 1.21 16.11 -3.40
C LYS A 112 0.11 16.41 -2.37
N LEU A 113 -0.86 15.50 -2.21
CA LEU A 113 -1.87 15.59 -1.16
C LEU A 113 -1.33 15.18 0.22
N LEU A 114 -0.45 14.18 0.30
CA LEU A 114 0.14 13.73 1.56
C LEU A 114 1.22 14.70 2.10
N THR A 115 2.01 15.32 1.22
CA THR A 115 3.12 16.23 1.56
C THR A 115 2.73 17.36 2.54
N PRO A 116 1.63 18.12 2.32
CA PRO A 116 1.20 19.14 3.27
C PRO A 116 0.70 18.56 4.60
N LEU A 117 0.30 17.28 4.64
CA LEU A 117 -0.11 16.59 5.87
C LEU A 117 1.09 16.09 6.68
N LEU A 118 2.23 15.79 6.05
CA LEU A 118 3.42 15.28 6.77
C LEU A 118 3.96 16.28 7.80
N ARG A 119 3.95 17.58 7.48
CA ARG A 119 4.49 18.62 8.35
C ARG A 119 3.67 18.83 9.64
N PRO A 120 2.34 19.06 9.60
CA PRO A 120 1.55 19.18 10.82
C PRO A 120 1.43 17.86 11.59
N LEU A 121 1.31 16.73 10.90
CA LEU A 121 1.05 15.44 11.56
C LEU A 121 2.32 14.77 12.10
N MET A 122 3.49 14.97 11.49
CA MET A 122 4.71 14.25 11.89
C MET A 122 5.93 15.16 12.07
N GLY A 123 5.86 16.42 11.66
CA GLY A 123 6.97 17.36 11.75
C GLY A 123 8.04 17.17 10.67
N ILE A 124 7.76 16.42 9.60
CA ILE A 124 8.73 16.11 8.54
C ILE A 124 8.63 17.16 7.41
N PRO A 125 9.76 17.63 6.83
CA PRO A 125 9.77 18.60 5.75
C PRO A 125 9.18 18.02 4.45
N GLY A 126 8.57 18.89 3.63
CA GLY A 126 7.92 18.47 2.38
C GLY A 126 8.87 17.93 1.31
N ASN A 127 10.19 18.12 1.48
CA ASN A 127 11.23 17.61 0.59
C ASN A 127 11.28 16.07 0.57
N SER A 128 10.77 15.41 1.61
CA SER A 128 10.69 13.94 1.72
C SER A 128 9.65 13.29 0.78
N GLY A 129 8.93 14.07 0.00
CA GLY A 129 7.84 13.54 -0.81
C GLY A 129 8.28 12.53 -1.90
N LEU A 130 9.49 12.64 -2.46
CA LEU A 130 9.98 11.62 -3.41
C LEU A 130 10.27 10.29 -2.69
N ALA A 131 10.94 10.36 -1.54
CA ALA A 131 11.19 9.19 -0.70
C ALA A 131 9.87 8.57 -0.20
N LEU A 132 8.83 9.38 0.02
CA LEU A 132 7.49 8.89 0.36
C LEU A 132 6.91 8.03 -0.77
N ILE A 133 6.93 8.50 -2.04
CA ILE A 133 6.45 7.70 -3.17
C ILE A 133 7.22 6.38 -3.27
N ALA A 134 8.56 6.49 -3.26
CA ALA A 134 9.43 5.32 -3.35
C ALA A 134 9.07 4.30 -2.26
N SER A 135 8.89 4.75 -1.01
CA SER A 135 8.53 3.87 0.12
C SER A 135 7.16 3.19 0.01
N LEU A 136 6.21 3.78 -0.73
CA LEU A 136 4.90 3.20 -0.97
C LEU A 136 4.95 2.05 -1.98
N GLN A 137 6.00 1.98 -2.80
CA GLN A 137 6.19 0.95 -3.82
C GLN A 137 7.30 -0.04 -3.47
N SER A 138 8.36 0.43 -2.82
CA SER A 138 9.55 -0.34 -2.47
C SER A 138 10.12 0.16 -1.16
N THR A 139 10.19 -0.73 -0.18
CA THR A 139 10.80 -0.45 1.13
C THR A 139 12.26 -0.07 0.97
N ASP A 140 12.99 -0.78 0.11
CA ASP A 140 14.43 -0.57 -0.10
C ASP A 140 14.71 0.77 -0.80
N ALA A 141 13.95 1.10 -1.84
CA ALA A 141 14.08 2.38 -2.54
C ALA A 141 13.70 3.56 -1.61
N GLY A 142 12.65 3.40 -0.81
CA GLY A 142 12.24 4.38 0.20
C GLY A 142 13.36 4.66 1.21
N ALA A 143 13.96 3.60 1.75
CA ALA A 143 15.07 3.70 2.71
C ALA A 143 16.31 4.36 2.09
N ALA A 144 16.69 3.97 0.87
CA ALA A 144 17.84 4.54 0.16
C ALA A 144 17.68 6.04 -0.08
N MET A 145 16.51 6.47 -0.58
CA MET A 145 16.20 7.89 -0.81
C MET A 145 16.12 8.68 0.50
N THR A 146 15.63 8.06 1.57
CA THR A 146 15.55 8.69 2.90
C THR A 146 16.94 8.93 3.48
N ARG A 147 17.83 7.95 3.34
CA ARG A 147 19.23 8.11 3.72
C ARG A 147 19.91 9.20 2.91
N GLN A 148 19.69 9.24 1.59
CA GLN A 148 20.24 10.30 0.74
C GLN A 148 19.80 11.69 1.20
N LEU A 149 18.52 11.87 1.53
CA LEU A 149 18.01 13.15 2.06
C LEU A 149 18.63 13.54 3.41
N GLN A 150 18.98 12.57 4.25
CA GLN A 150 19.71 12.81 5.49
C GLN A 150 21.15 13.24 5.21
N ASP A 151 21.84 12.51 4.34
CA ASP A 151 23.24 12.76 3.97
C ASP A 151 23.41 14.13 3.29
N GLU A 152 22.42 14.58 2.51
CA GLU A 152 22.35 15.90 1.87
C GLU A 152 21.92 17.03 2.84
N GLY A 153 21.61 16.72 4.10
CA GLY A 153 21.17 17.70 5.10
C GLY A 153 19.75 18.23 4.90
N HIS A 154 18.94 17.59 4.05
CA HIS A 154 17.53 17.90 3.87
C HIS A 154 16.63 17.32 4.96
N LEU A 155 17.14 16.33 5.72
CA LEU A 155 16.50 15.76 6.90
C LEU A 155 17.46 15.75 8.09
N THR A 156 16.97 16.20 9.25
CA THR A 156 17.66 15.95 10.52
C THR A 156 17.57 14.48 10.90
N LYS A 157 18.50 13.97 11.71
CA LYS A 157 18.45 12.59 12.23
C LYS A 157 17.10 12.25 12.86
N ARG A 158 16.55 13.18 13.64
CA ARG A 158 15.25 13.03 14.29
C ARG A 158 14.11 12.91 13.28
N GLU A 159 14.09 13.76 12.25
CA GLU A 159 13.09 13.66 11.18
C GLU A 159 13.24 12.37 10.38
N THR A 160 14.47 11.93 10.13
CA THR A 160 14.77 10.64 9.48
C THR A 160 14.23 9.47 10.29
N ASP A 161 14.42 9.44 11.61
CA ASP A 161 13.95 8.32 12.43
C ASP A 161 12.41 8.26 12.47
N ILE A 162 11.75 9.42 12.60
CA ILE A 162 10.27 9.51 12.53
C ILE A 162 9.77 9.07 11.14
N PHE A 163 10.45 9.51 10.07
CA PHE A 163 10.07 9.16 8.71
C PHE A 163 10.31 7.68 8.41
N THR A 164 11.36 7.10 8.98
CA THR A 164 11.65 5.66 8.90
C THR A 164 10.54 4.85 9.57
N MET A 165 10.05 5.28 10.74
CA MET A 165 8.91 4.61 11.38
C MET A 165 7.61 4.73 10.57
N PHE A 166 7.37 5.87 9.92
CA PHE A 166 6.27 6.00 8.97
C PHE A 166 6.39 4.99 7.81
N GLN A 167 7.60 4.81 7.27
CA GLN A 167 7.86 3.90 6.15
C GLN A 167 7.76 2.44 6.57
N PHE A 168 8.26 2.09 7.76
CA PHE A 168 8.27 0.73 8.27
C PHE A 168 6.87 0.21 8.60
N SER A 169 6.00 1.06 9.17
CA SER A 169 4.58 0.77 9.28
C SER A 169 4.01 0.62 7.86
N ALA A 170 3.63 -0.58 7.44
CA ALA A 170 3.22 -0.89 6.05
C ALA A 170 4.24 -0.39 4.98
N GLY A 171 5.45 -0.95 4.99
CA GLY A 171 6.45 -0.72 3.93
C GLY A 171 6.00 -1.28 2.58
N ALA A 172 6.34 -0.58 1.49
CA ALA A 172 5.85 -0.86 0.13
C ALA A 172 4.32 -1.07 0.08
N ALA A 173 3.57 -0.25 0.84
CA ALA A 173 2.14 -0.45 1.11
C ALA A 173 1.31 -0.76 -0.14
N ILE A 174 1.52 -0.03 -1.24
CA ILE A 174 0.75 -0.19 -2.47
C ILE A 174 1.10 -1.53 -3.13
N VAL A 175 2.38 -1.77 -3.39
CA VAL A 175 2.83 -2.98 -4.09
C VAL A 175 2.54 -4.22 -3.26
N ASN A 176 2.83 -4.22 -1.96
CA ASN A 176 2.59 -5.38 -1.10
C ASN A 176 1.11 -5.70 -0.95
N PHE A 177 0.28 -4.67 -0.72
CA PHE A 177 -1.15 -4.88 -0.57
C PHE A 177 -1.80 -5.34 -1.87
N PHE A 178 -1.55 -4.68 -3.00
CA PHE A 178 -2.18 -5.07 -4.27
C PHE A 178 -1.59 -6.35 -4.88
N SER A 179 -0.35 -6.71 -4.54
CA SER A 179 0.25 -7.98 -4.99
C SER A 179 -0.19 -9.21 -4.19
N SER A 180 -0.58 -9.04 -2.91
CA SER A 180 -0.86 -10.19 -2.05
C SER A 180 -2.07 -10.02 -1.13
N GLY A 181 -2.32 -8.81 -0.63
CA GLY A 181 -3.44 -8.51 0.28
C GLY A 181 -4.80 -8.39 -0.43
N ALA A 182 -4.86 -7.78 -1.61
CA ALA A 182 -6.09 -7.55 -2.37
C ALA A 182 -6.79 -8.88 -2.73
N VAL A 183 -6.01 -9.95 -2.88
CA VAL A 183 -6.51 -11.30 -3.11
C VAL A 183 -7.38 -11.82 -1.98
N LEU A 184 -7.15 -11.41 -0.73
CA LEU A 184 -7.98 -11.84 0.39
C LEU A 184 -9.45 -11.43 0.23
N PHE A 185 -9.71 -10.35 -0.51
CA PHE A 185 -11.05 -9.83 -0.79
C PHE A 185 -11.77 -10.57 -1.91
N THR A 186 -11.06 -11.40 -2.69
CA THR A 186 -11.69 -12.28 -3.68
C THR A 186 -12.06 -13.64 -3.10
N LEU A 187 -11.78 -13.87 -1.81
CA LEU A 187 -12.07 -15.14 -1.16
C LEU A 187 -13.52 -15.20 -0.73
N THR A 188 -14.14 -16.35 -0.94
CA THR A 188 -15.48 -16.67 -0.45
C THR A 188 -15.42 -17.78 0.59
N THR A 189 -16.30 -17.71 1.57
CA THR A 189 -16.52 -18.79 2.54
C THR A 189 -17.17 -20.00 1.85
N ALA A 190 -17.27 -21.12 2.58
CA ALA A 190 -17.96 -22.31 2.09
C ALA A 190 -19.46 -22.07 1.80
N SER A 191 -20.05 -21.01 2.36
CA SER A 191 -21.44 -20.59 2.11
C SER A 191 -21.59 -19.62 0.93
N GLY A 192 -20.50 -19.28 0.23
CA GLY A 192 -20.53 -18.37 -0.93
C GLY A 192 -20.45 -16.88 -0.58
N GLU A 193 -20.39 -16.54 0.71
CA GLU A 193 -20.26 -15.15 1.16
C GLU A 193 -18.80 -14.67 1.09
N PRO A 194 -18.54 -13.35 0.94
CA PRO A 194 -17.19 -12.82 1.04
C PRO A 194 -16.51 -13.21 2.36
N ALA A 195 -15.31 -13.80 2.29
CA ALA A 195 -14.55 -14.20 3.48
C ALA A 195 -14.00 -12.99 4.24
N VAL A 196 -13.75 -11.89 3.53
CA VAL A 196 -13.41 -10.60 4.11
C VAL A 196 -14.59 -9.67 3.90
N THR A 197 -15.23 -9.28 5.00
CA THR A 197 -16.42 -8.40 4.99
C THR A 197 -16.08 -6.91 4.87
N SER A 198 -14.80 -6.57 4.97
CA SER A 198 -14.29 -5.21 4.74
C SER A 198 -14.14 -4.93 3.25
N SER A 199 -14.10 -3.65 2.87
CA SER A 199 -13.70 -3.25 1.52
C SER A 199 -12.19 -3.09 1.39
N ILE A 200 -11.69 -3.19 0.16
CA ILE A 200 -10.28 -2.93 -0.19
C ILE A 200 -9.90 -1.50 0.20
N GLY A 201 -10.76 -0.53 -0.09
CA GLY A 201 -10.55 0.88 0.25
C GLY A 201 -10.40 1.10 1.76
N LEU A 202 -11.22 0.43 2.57
CA LEU A 202 -11.12 0.53 4.03
C LEU A 202 -9.80 -0.05 4.55
N ALA A 203 -9.36 -1.19 4.03
CA ALA A 203 -8.08 -1.78 4.42
C ALA A 203 -6.90 -0.88 4.07
N VAL A 204 -6.89 -0.30 2.86
CA VAL A 204 -5.87 0.69 2.46
C VAL A 204 -5.90 1.91 3.37
N ALA A 205 -7.09 2.45 3.67
CA ALA A 205 -7.23 3.59 4.57
C ALA A 205 -6.66 3.30 5.97
N ILE A 206 -6.97 2.12 6.54
CA ILE A 206 -6.45 1.68 7.84
C ILE A 206 -4.92 1.60 7.79
N MET A 207 -4.33 0.98 6.76
CA MET A 207 -2.88 0.93 6.62
C MET A 207 -2.28 2.34 6.65
N PHE A 208 -2.78 3.27 5.85
CA PHE A 208 -2.29 4.66 5.84
C PHE A 208 -2.46 5.35 7.19
N ILE A 209 -3.59 5.16 7.89
CA ILE A 209 -3.81 5.70 9.24
C ILE A 209 -2.72 5.20 10.20
N PHE A 210 -2.46 3.90 10.22
CA PHE A 210 -1.45 3.31 11.10
C PHE A 210 -0.02 3.74 10.78
N LYS A 211 0.27 4.20 9.56
CA LYS A 211 1.55 4.86 9.23
C LYS A 211 1.73 6.14 10.03
N PHE A 212 0.70 7.00 10.04
CA PHE A 212 0.72 8.24 10.82
C PHE A 212 0.71 7.98 12.33
N VAL A 213 -0.06 7.00 12.80
CA VAL A 213 -0.09 6.61 14.22
C VAL A 213 1.29 6.11 14.67
N GLY A 214 1.91 5.20 13.92
CA GLY A 214 3.23 4.66 14.23
C GLY A 214 4.31 5.74 14.31
N ALA A 215 4.32 6.65 13.33
CA ALA A 215 5.25 7.79 13.32
C ALA A 215 5.03 8.74 14.52
N ASN A 216 3.78 9.02 14.87
CA ASN A 216 3.46 9.87 16.02
C ASN A 216 3.79 9.23 17.36
N LEU A 217 3.53 7.93 17.51
CA LEU A 217 3.92 7.19 18.71
C LEU A 217 5.44 7.24 18.89
N PHE A 218 6.19 7.07 17.82
CA PHE A 218 7.64 7.19 17.84
C PHE A 218 8.11 8.62 18.14
N ARG A 219 7.43 9.65 17.60
CA ARG A 219 7.69 11.05 17.95
C ARG A 219 7.49 11.34 19.45
N VAL A 220 6.44 10.77 20.05
CA VAL A 220 6.21 10.87 21.51
C VAL A 220 7.30 10.14 22.28
N TYR A 221 7.69 8.93 21.83
CA TYR A 221 8.80 8.18 22.42
C TYR A 221 10.09 9.01 22.44
N LEU A 222 10.48 9.61 21.31
CA LEU A 222 11.67 10.47 21.22
C LEU A 222 11.57 11.72 22.11
N ASN A 223 10.38 12.31 22.27
CA ASN A 223 10.21 13.44 23.21
C ASN A 223 10.49 13.05 24.67
N ILE A 224 10.18 11.80 25.04
CA ILE A 224 10.35 11.30 26.40
C ILE A 224 11.79 10.87 26.67
N THR A 225 12.47 10.30 25.68
CA THR A 225 13.84 9.76 25.83
C THR A 225 14.92 10.81 25.63
N GLU A 226 14.86 11.65 24.59
CA GLU A 226 15.88 12.68 24.34
C GLU A 226 15.92 13.76 25.43
N GLY A 227 14.79 13.98 26.14
CA GLY A 227 14.73 14.86 27.30
C GLY A 227 15.50 14.35 28.53
N LYS A 228 15.90 13.07 28.54
CA LYS A 228 16.70 12.46 29.62
C LYS A 228 18.20 12.55 29.34
N ASP A 229 18.63 12.44 28.09
CA ASP A 229 20.06 12.47 27.72
C ASP A 229 20.74 13.84 27.98
N ASN A 230 19.96 14.93 27.92
CA ASN A 230 20.46 16.29 28.17
C ASN A 230 20.75 16.60 29.66
N LYS A 231 20.49 15.67 30.59
CA LYS A 231 20.85 15.81 32.01
C LYS A 231 22.17 15.14 32.40
N ASP A 232 22.69 14.25 31.56
CA ASP A 232 23.86 13.42 31.90
C ASP A 232 25.17 13.87 31.22
N THR A 233 25.15 14.89 30.37
CA THR A 233 26.36 15.49 29.79
C THR A 233 26.75 16.76 30.55
N LYS A 234 27.58 16.61 31.61
CA LYS A 234 28.36 17.72 32.15
C LYS A 234 29.32 18.24 31.07
N PRO A 235 29.51 19.56 30.92
CA PRO A 235 30.42 20.10 29.92
C PRO A 235 31.86 19.80 30.35
N THR A 236 32.53 18.92 29.60
CA THR A 236 33.97 18.72 29.70
C THR A 236 34.65 19.99 29.21
N THR A 237 35.14 20.81 30.13
CA THR A 237 36.07 21.91 29.87
C THR A 237 37.25 21.37 29.07
N VAL A 238 37.35 21.78 27.81
CA VAL A 238 38.54 21.54 26.99
C VAL A 238 39.62 22.48 27.52
N ALA A 239 40.57 21.94 28.28
CA ALA A 239 41.78 22.66 28.64
C ALA A 239 42.55 22.97 27.35
N GLN A 240 42.74 24.26 27.07
CA GLN A 240 43.73 24.72 26.11
C GLN A 240 45.11 24.37 26.67
N GLU A 241 45.83 23.48 25.99
CA GLU A 241 47.26 23.30 26.22
C GLU A 241 48.00 23.90 25.01
N ASN A 242 48.49 25.12 25.21
CA ASN A 242 49.58 25.71 24.45
C ASN A 242 50.90 25.17 25.01
N ALA A 243 51.69 24.48 24.19
CA ALA A 243 53.17 24.49 24.21
C ALA A 243 53.69 23.72 22.98
#